data_AF-A0A3D5K1K5-F1
#
_entry.id   AF-A0A3D5K1K5-F1
#
_cell.length_a   1.000
_cell.length_b   1.000
_cell.length_c   1.000
_cell.angle_alpha   90.00
_cell.angle_beta   90.00
_cell.angle_gamma   90.00
#
_symmetry.space_group_name_H-M   'P 1'
#
loop_
_entity.id
_entity.type
_entity.pdbx_description
1 polymer ?
#
loop_
_entity_poly.entity_id
_entity_poly.type
_entity_poly.pdbx_seq_one_letter_code
_entity_poly.pdbx_strand_id
1 'polypeptide(L)'
;MADRWAAASMMAGHPNDAKPDNLRNIGFGLFMGGNDSSYNRNGMAKTWKGLLAGLKEKDPGGYDHRVRIYPGLGHWMNLLDAEALAWMAKFTRKPWPDKIIWRQDGVTQSRFYWLGVSKSDHAKGRRIEATVRGQTVNLSAKQTSRITVRLSDALVDLDRAVTVKYKGKVKFRGNVDRLKSRMSESLAARADSSSAAYATITVGKDSSVRVNGRMPEERFLKAGKYRPMLFANDSTSELASSEFEVSLPRPTLKGKQI
;
A
#
# COMPACT_ATOMS: atom_id res chain seq x y z
N MET A 1 0.98 -5.94 -4.13
CA MET A 1 1.74 -7.14 -3.71
C MET A 1 2.69 -6.80 -2.58
N ALA A 2 3.70 -5.95 -2.82
CA ALA A 2 4.77 -5.71 -1.85
C ALA A 2 4.28 -5.25 -0.46
N ASP A 3 3.23 -4.44 -0.40
CA ASP A 3 2.66 -3.93 0.86
C ASP A 3 1.65 -4.88 1.54
N ARG A 4 1.46 -6.10 1.01
CA ARG A 4 0.55 -7.12 1.53
C ARG A 4 1.27 -8.37 2.04
N TRP A 5 2.44 -8.69 1.50
CA TRP A 5 3.17 -9.93 1.78
C TRP A 5 4.52 -9.65 2.43
N ALA A 6 5.02 -10.62 3.20
CA ALA A 6 6.37 -10.58 3.79
C ALA A 6 7.47 -10.92 2.78
N ALA A 7 7.16 -11.88 1.92
CA ALA A 7 7.98 -12.29 0.79
C ALA A 7 7.08 -12.77 -0.37
N ALA A 8 7.62 -12.76 -1.58
CA ALA A 8 7.00 -13.30 -2.77
C ALA A 8 8.08 -13.83 -3.72
N SER A 9 7.73 -14.83 -4.52
CA SER A 9 8.67 -15.42 -5.45
C SER A 9 8.02 -15.77 -6.77
N MET A 10 8.78 -15.61 -7.85
CA MET A 10 8.36 -15.94 -9.21
C MET A 10 9.22 -17.09 -9.74
N MET A 11 8.56 -18.16 -10.21
CA MET A 11 9.18 -19.34 -10.80
C MET A 11 8.88 -19.37 -12.30
N ALA A 12 9.93 -19.39 -13.12
CA ALA A 12 9.82 -19.43 -14.58
C ALA A 12 8.91 -18.34 -15.19
N GLY A 13 8.70 -17.23 -14.46
CA GLY A 13 7.84 -16.13 -14.87
C GLY A 13 8.61 -15.00 -15.54
N HIS A 14 7.90 -14.17 -16.31
CA HIS A 14 8.47 -13.03 -17.00
C HIS A 14 7.98 -11.71 -16.37
N PRO A 15 8.87 -10.85 -15.84
CA PRO A 15 8.47 -9.61 -15.18
C PRO A 15 8.01 -8.51 -16.15
N ASN A 16 8.04 -8.76 -17.46
CA ASN A 16 7.63 -7.82 -18.52
C ASN A 16 8.31 -6.45 -18.36
N ASP A 17 7.56 -5.37 -18.48
CA ASP A 17 8.02 -3.99 -18.36
C ASP A 17 7.98 -3.45 -16.92
N ALA A 18 7.64 -4.30 -15.94
CA ALA A 18 7.57 -3.93 -14.53
C ALA A 18 8.93 -3.44 -14.02
N LYS A 19 8.89 -2.63 -12.97
CA LYS A 19 10.11 -2.13 -12.30
C LYS A 19 10.19 -2.59 -10.84
N PRO A 20 11.40 -2.94 -10.35
CA PRO A 20 11.60 -3.46 -9.01
C PRO A 20 11.47 -2.41 -7.89
N ASP A 21 11.25 -1.11 -8.20
CA ASP A 21 11.16 -0.02 -7.22
C ASP A 21 10.29 -0.34 -6.00
N ASN A 22 9.15 -0.99 -6.21
CA ASN A 22 8.18 -1.28 -5.15
C ASN A 22 8.61 -2.45 -4.24
N LEU A 23 9.67 -3.18 -4.58
CA LEU A 23 10.11 -4.37 -3.86
C LEU A 23 11.05 -4.08 -2.68
N ARG A 24 11.27 -2.81 -2.34
CA ARG A 24 12.21 -2.40 -1.29
C ARG A 24 11.99 -3.13 0.04
N ASN A 25 10.74 -3.34 0.44
CA ASN A 25 10.36 -3.74 1.80
C ASN A 25 9.82 -5.18 1.89
N ILE A 26 10.06 -6.01 0.88
CA ILE A 26 9.59 -7.40 0.79
C ILE A 26 10.77 -8.29 0.37
N GLY A 27 10.81 -9.53 0.84
CA GLY A 27 11.71 -10.54 0.28
C GLY A 27 11.25 -10.94 -1.13
N PHE A 28 12.04 -10.70 -2.17
CA PHE A 28 11.68 -11.07 -3.54
C PHE A 28 12.56 -12.16 -4.16
N GLY A 29 11.94 -13.28 -4.53
CA GLY A 29 12.60 -14.39 -5.23
C GLY A 29 12.32 -14.39 -6.74
N LEU A 30 13.34 -14.68 -7.54
CA LEU A 30 13.20 -14.94 -8.98
C LEU A 30 14.04 -16.16 -9.38
N PHE A 31 13.38 -17.20 -9.85
CA PHE A 31 14.03 -18.46 -10.22
C PHE A 31 13.69 -18.80 -11.67
N MET A 32 14.72 -19.20 -12.42
CA MET A 32 14.61 -19.40 -13.86
C MET A 32 15.50 -20.54 -14.35
N GLY A 33 15.03 -21.28 -15.36
CA GLY A 33 15.88 -22.20 -16.11
C GLY A 33 16.83 -21.46 -17.05
N GLY A 34 18.09 -21.88 -17.13
CA GLY A 34 19.08 -21.30 -18.04
C GLY A 34 18.71 -21.45 -19.51
N ASN A 35 17.98 -22.52 -19.84
CA ASN A 35 17.48 -22.83 -21.19
C ASN A 35 16.00 -22.41 -21.37
N ASP A 36 15.33 -21.79 -20.38
CA ASP A 36 13.98 -21.21 -20.55
C ASP A 36 14.06 -19.88 -21.31
N SER A 37 14.29 -19.97 -22.62
CA SER A 37 14.53 -18.83 -23.51
C SER A 37 13.25 -18.26 -24.13
N SER A 38 12.12 -18.95 -24.02
CA SER A 38 10.84 -18.48 -24.55
C SER A 38 10.51 -17.10 -23.99
N TYR A 39 10.16 -16.17 -24.88
CA TYR A 39 9.90 -14.75 -24.54
C TYR A 39 11.07 -14.07 -23.79
N ASN A 40 12.30 -14.55 -23.94
CA ASN A 40 13.48 -14.01 -23.26
C ASN A 40 13.40 -14.06 -21.72
N ARG A 41 12.73 -15.07 -21.15
CA ARG A 41 12.59 -15.24 -19.69
C ARG A 41 13.93 -15.34 -18.96
N ASN A 42 14.83 -16.20 -19.41
CA ASN A 42 16.19 -16.32 -18.87
C ASN A 42 17.01 -15.02 -18.97
N GLY A 43 16.94 -14.31 -20.09
CA GLY A 43 17.60 -13.02 -20.26
C GLY A 43 17.02 -11.95 -19.34
N MET A 44 15.70 -11.89 -19.17
CA MET A 44 15.06 -10.96 -18.25
C MET A 44 15.33 -11.29 -16.78
N ALA A 45 15.43 -12.58 -16.42
CA ALA A 45 15.90 -13.00 -15.11
C ALA A 45 17.32 -12.48 -14.83
N LYS A 46 18.22 -12.56 -15.81
CA LYS A 46 19.60 -12.03 -15.72
C LYS A 46 19.60 -10.50 -15.54
N THR A 47 18.78 -9.79 -16.31
CA THR A 47 18.60 -8.34 -16.17
C THR A 47 18.10 -7.98 -14.76
N TRP A 48 17.07 -8.66 -14.27
CA TRP A 48 16.51 -8.43 -12.93
C TRP A 48 17.50 -8.76 -11.81
N LYS A 49 18.33 -9.79 -11.98
CA LYS A 49 19.43 -10.08 -11.05
C LYS A 49 20.35 -8.86 -10.88
N GLY A 50 20.76 -8.23 -11.97
CA GLY A 50 21.59 -7.02 -11.94
C GLY A 50 20.85 -5.82 -11.34
N LEU A 51 19.60 -5.58 -11.74
CA LEU A 51 18.79 -4.46 -11.23
C LEU A 51 18.58 -4.54 -9.71
N LEU A 52 18.20 -5.72 -9.20
CA LEU A 52 17.98 -5.93 -7.77
C LEU A 52 19.29 -5.82 -6.98
N ALA A 53 20.39 -6.38 -7.50
CA ALA A 53 21.71 -6.23 -6.88
C ALA A 53 22.13 -4.76 -6.78
N GLY A 54 22.01 -3.99 -7.86
CA GLY A 54 22.34 -2.56 -7.84
C GLY A 54 21.41 -1.72 -6.95
N LEU A 55 20.14 -2.11 -6.80
CA LEU A 55 19.23 -1.47 -5.84
C LEU A 55 19.61 -1.80 -4.39
N LYS A 56 19.98 -3.05 -4.11
CA LYS A 56 20.47 -3.50 -2.79
C LYS A 56 21.77 -2.79 -2.40
N GLU A 57 22.69 -2.63 -3.35
CA GLU A 57 23.95 -1.91 -3.14
C GLU A 57 23.70 -0.45 -2.76
N LYS A 58 22.78 0.23 -3.45
CA LYS A 58 22.42 1.63 -3.19
C LYS A 58 21.55 1.83 -1.94
N ASP A 59 20.85 0.78 -1.50
CA ASP A 59 19.99 0.79 -0.32
C ASP A 59 20.17 -0.53 0.47
N PRO A 60 21.27 -0.67 1.24
CA PRO A 60 21.61 -1.93 1.92
C PRO A 60 20.53 -2.42 2.89
N GLY A 61 19.66 -1.53 3.38
CA GLY A 61 18.52 -1.85 4.24
C GLY A 61 17.22 -2.19 3.50
N GLY A 62 17.24 -2.37 2.17
CA GLY A 62 16.08 -2.75 1.37
C GLY A 62 16.41 -3.79 0.30
N TYR A 63 15.42 -4.15 -0.51
CA TYR A 63 15.54 -5.04 -1.68
C TYR A 63 16.20 -6.38 -1.37
N ASP A 64 15.83 -7.03 -0.27
CA ASP A 64 16.27 -8.39 -0.02
C ASP A 64 15.75 -9.30 -1.13
N HIS A 65 16.66 -9.95 -1.84
CA HIS A 65 16.31 -10.71 -3.03
C HIS A 65 17.13 -11.99 -3.14
N ARG A 66 16.55 -12.96 -3.85
CA ARG A 66 17.23 -14.18 -4.28
C ARG A 66 16.93 -14.42 -5.74
N VAL A 67 17.95 -14.31 -6.59
CA VAL A 67 17.81 -14.58 -8.02
C VAL A 67 18.71 -15.74 -8.44
N ARG A 68 18.09 -16.81 -8.95
CA ARG A 68 18.79 -18.03 -9.38
C ARG A 68 18.42 -18.36 -10.82
N ILE A 69 19.44 -18.62 -11.64
CA ILE A 69 19.27 -19.11 -13.01
C ILE A 69 19.99 -20.46 -13.06
N TYR A 70 19.27 -21.55 -13.29
CA TYR A 70 19.80 -22.91 -13.22
C TYR A 70 20.34 -23.35 -14.59
N PRO A 71 21.67 -23.49 -14.77
CA PRO A 71 22.26 -23.82 -16.07
C PRO A 71 21.70 -25.13 -16.63
N GLY A 72 21.44 -25.19 -17.94
CA GLY A 72 20.97 -26.40 -18.62
C GLY A 72 19.49 -26.75 -18.41
N LEU A 73 18.80 -26.14 -17.44
CA LEU A 73 17.39 -26.43 -17.17
C LEU A 73 16.44 -25.54 -17.98
N GLY A 74 15.33 -26.12 -18.45
CA GLY A 74 14.27 -25.42 -19.18
C GLY A 74 13.23 -24.77 -18.27
N HIS A 75 12.00 -24.62 -18.76
CA HIS A 75 10.89 -24.01 -18.01
C HIS A 75 10.61 -24.72 -16.68
N TRP A 76 10.70 -26.05 -16.69
CA TRP A 76 10.73 -26.86 -15.49
C TRP A 76 12.16 -26.93 -14.94
N MET A 77 12.36 -26.41 -13.73
CA MET A 77 13.66 -26.34 -13.06
C MET A 77 13.94 -27.56 -12.16
N ASN A 78 13.27 -28.69 -12.41
CA ASN A 78 13.42 -29.93 -11.64
C ASN A 78 13.24 -29.73 -10.12
N LEU A 79 12.27 -28.90 -9.72
CA LEU A 79 11.94 -28.57 -8.33
C LEU A 79 13.07 -27.86 -7.54
N LEU A 80 14.20 -27.52 -8.18
CA LEU A 80 15.30 -26.84 -7.49
C LEU A 80 14.91 -25.47 -6.95
N ASP A 81 13.94 -24.82 -7.60
CA ASP A 81 13.33 -23.56 -7.20
C ASP A 81 12.55 -23.63 -5.87
N ALA A 82 12.25 -24.82 -5.35
CA ALA A 82 11.70 -25.02 -4.01
C ALA A 82 12.58 -24.43 -2.89
N GLU A 83 13.88 -24.16 -3.15
CA GLU A 83 14.75 -23.43 -2.21
C GLU A 83 14.19 -22.04 -1.83
N ALA A 84 13.29 -21.48 -2.64
CA ALA A 84 12.58 -20.24 -2.36
C ALA A 84 11.77 -20.32 -1.06
N LEU A 85 11.16 -21.45 -0.74
CA LEU A 85 10.23 -21.59 0.40
C LEU A 85 10.95 -21.35 1.73
N ALA A 86 12.04 -22.07 1.98
CA ALA A 86 12.84 -21.92 3.20
C ALA A 86 13.48 -20.52 3.31
N TRP A 87 13.78 -19.88 2.18
CA TRP A 87 14.28 -18.50 2.18
C TRP A 87 13.17 -17.50 2.51
N MET A 88 12.00 -17.60 1.88
CA MET A 88 10.85 -16.72 2.10
C MET A 88 10.30 -16.84 3.54
N ALA A 89 10.37 -18.02 4.15
CA ALA A 89 9.92 -18.26 5.52
C ALA A 89 10.65 -17.41 6.58
N LYS A 90 11.82 -16.84 6.24
CA LYS A 90 12.61 -15.99 7.14
C LYS A 90 12.07 -14.56 7.25
N PHE A 91 11.15 -14.18 6.36
CA PHE A 91 10.63 -12.82 6.29
C PHE A 91 9.35 -12.67 7.10
N THR A 92 9.28 -11.61 7.89
CA THR A 92 8.06 -11.16 8.55
C THR A 92 7.60 -9.85 7.91
N ARG A 93 6.30 -9.73 7.64
CA ARG A 93 5.75 -8.52 7.02
C ARG A 93 5.90 -7.35 7.97
N LYS A 94 6.42 -6.22 7.46
CA LYS A 94 6.45 -4.92 8.15
C LYS A 94 5.41 -3.98 7.52
N PRO A 95 4.20 -3.84 8.09
CA PRO A 95 3.14 -3.01 7.49
C PRO A 95 3.45 -1.50 7.53
N TRP A 96 4.30 -1.10 8.47
CA TRP A 96 4.72 0.29 8.71
C TRP A 96 6.26 0.41 8.58
N PRO A 97 6.81 0.28 7.35
CA PRO A 97 8.24 0.43 7.13
C PRO A 97 8.65 1.90 7.33
N ASP A 98 9.90 2.15 7.70
CA ASP A 98 10.44 3.50 7.88
C ASP A 98 10.77 4.20 6.56
N LYS A 99 10.96 3.45 5.47
CA LYS A 99 11.20 4.01 4.12
C LYS A 99 10.37 3.29 3.07
N ILE A 100 9.78 4.05 2.16
CA ILE A 100 8.99 3.58 1.03
C ILE A 100 9.53 4.19 -0.25
N ILE A 101 9.63 3.36 -1.29
CA ILE A 101 9.72 3.78 -2.68
C ILE A 101 8.47 3.24 -3.36
N TRP A 102 7.66 4.14 -3.90
CA TRP A 102 6.41 3.81 -4.57
C TRP A 102 6.39 4.34 -6.00
N ARG A 103 6.45 3.43 -6.96
CA ARG A 103 6.27 3.70 -8.38
C ARG A 103 4.91 3.16 -8.83
N GLN A 104 4.11 4.01 -9.45
CA GLN A 104 2.90 3.61 -10.16
C GLN A 104 3.28 2.93 -11.47
N ASP A 105 2.64 1.81 -11.77
CA ASP A 105 2.85 1.06 -13.01
C ASP A 105 1.52 0.87 -13.77
N GLY A 106 1.50 0.02 -14.80
CA GLY A 106 0.30 -0.25 -15.62
C GLY A 106 -0.94 -0.61 -14.79
N VAL A 107 -0.76 -1.31 -13.67
CA VAL A 107 -1.80 -1.47 -12.64
C VAL A 107 -1.59 -0.44 -11.54
N THR A 108 -2.39 0.62 -11.57
CA THR A 108 -2.30 1.69 -10.58
C THR A 108 -2.97 1.30 -9.26
N GLN A 109 -2.49 1.89 -8.16
CA GLN A 109 -3.02 1.64 -6.82
C GLN A 109 -3.21 2.97 -6.10
N SER A 110 -4.26 3.08 -5.30
CA SER A 110 -4.54 4.28 -4.48
C SER A 110 -3.81 4.28 -3.14
N ARG A 111 -3.29 3.12 -2.72
CA ARG A 111 -2.64 2.91 -1.42
C ARG A 111 -1.42 2.02 -1.59
N PHE A 112 -0.32 2.38 -0.93
CA PHE A 112 0.87 1.55 -0.81
C PHE A 112 1.54 1.79 0.55
N TYR A 113 1.54 0.76 1.41
CA TYR A 113 1.91 0.87 2.82
C TYR A 113 1.14 2.04 3.50
N TRP A 114 1.86 3.01 4.05
CA TRP A 114 1.30 4.20 4.71
C TRP A 114 1.17 5.42 3.79
N LEU A 115 1.31 5.24 2.48
CA LEU A 115 1.02 6.29 1.50
C LEU A 115 -0.32 6.04 0.80
N GLY A 116 -0.96 7.14 0.42
CA GLY A 116 -2.10 7.14 -0.47
C GLY A 116 -2.03 8.30 -1.47
N VAL A 117 -2.65 8.11 -2.63
CA VAL A 117 -2.82 9.14 -3.66
C VAL A 117 -4.28 9.12 -4.15
N SER A 118 -4.76 10.24 -4.67
CA SER A 118 -6.07 10.28 -5.32
C SER A 118 -6.04 9.52 -6.65
N LYS A 119 -7.21 9.06 -7.11
CA LYS A 119 -7.35 8.42 -8.43
C LYS A 119 -6.88 9.33 -9.58
N SER A 120 -7.09 10.64 -9.46
CA SER A 120 -6.59 11.63 -10.43
C SER A 120 -5.06 11.63 -10.55
N ASP A 121 -4.35 11.08 -9.57
CA ASP A 121 -2.90 10.96 -9.57
C ASP A 121 -2.36 9.58 -10.02
N HIS A 122 -3.24 8.69 -10.46
CA HIS A 122 -2.89 7.37 -11.00
C HIS A 122 -2.32 7.50 -12.43
N ALA A 123 -1.01 7.73 -12.53
CA ALA A 123 -0.32 7.72 -13.83
C ALA A 123 0.96 6.89 -13.78
N LYS A 124 1.18 6.10 -14.84
CA LYS A 124 2.36 5.23 -15.00
C LYS A 124 3.65 6.04 -14.85
N GLY A 125 4.62 5.49 -14.13
CA GLY A 125 5.94 6.08 -13.95
C GLY A 125 6.03 7.13 -12.84
N ARG A 126 4.91 7.59 -12.27
CA ARG A 126 4.95 8.47 -11.09
C ARG A 126 5.60 7.75 -9.92
N ARG A 127 6.54 8.44 -9.28
CA ARG A 127 7.38 7.88 -8.22
C ARG A 127 7.38 8.79 -7.01
N ILE A 128 7.10 8.20 -5.86
CA ILE A 128 7.06 8.82 -4.55
C ILE A 128 8.08 8.11 -3.68
N GLU A 129 8.96 8.88 -3.05
CA GLU A 129 9.82 8.42 -1.97
C GLU A 129 9.35 9.02 -0.66
N ALA A 130 9.32 8.19 0.38
CA ALA A 130 8.92 8.62 1.69
C ALA A 130 9.80 7.98 2.77
N THR A 131 10.17 8.74 3.79
CA THR A 131 10.90 8.24 4.96
C THR A 131 10.28 8.77 6.24
N VAL A 132 10.39 8.01 7.32
CA VAL A 132 10.04 8.42 8.68
C VAL A 132 11.26 8.26 9.56
N ARG A 133 11.60 9.32 10.31
CA ARG A 133 12.60 9.27 11.38
C ARG A 133 12.05 9.99 12.61
N GLY A 134 11.84 9.25 13.70
CA GLY A 134 11.12 9.73 14.86
C GLY A 134 9.74 10.27 14.45
N GLN A 135 9.42 11.50 14.88
CA GLN A 135 8.15 12.18 14.57
C GLN A 135 8.13 12.92 13.22
N THR A 136 9.13 12.72 12.35
CA THR A 136 9.24 13.45 11.08
C THR A 136 9.06 12.53 9.88
N VAL A 137 8.05 12.82 9.06
CA VAL A 137 7.80 12.21 7.75
C VAL A 137 8.38 13.12 6.66
N ASN A 138 9.27 12.59 5.82
CA ASN A 138 9.80 13.29 4.65
C ASN A 138 9.24 12.66 3.39
N LEU A 139 8.71 13.49 2.50
CA LEU A 139 8.10 13.10 1.24
C LEU A 139 8.81 13.78 0.07
N SER A 140 9.05 13.04 -0.99
CA SER A 140 9.49 13.55 -2.28
C SER A 140 8.72 12.87 -3.38
N ALA A 141 8.15 13.63 -4.31
CA ALA A 141 7.47 13.07 -5.47
C ALA A 141 7.67 13.91 -6.72
N LYS A 142 7.69 13.23 -7.86
CA LYS A 142 7.61 13.86 -9.18
C LYS A 142 6.17 13.73 -9.69
N GLN A 143 5.64 14.84 -10.22
CA GLN A 143 4.34 14.87 -10.93
C GLN A 143 3.12 14.33 -10.13
N THR A 144 3.19 14.23 -8.80
CA THR A 144 2.04 13.89 -7.95
C THR A 144 1.50 15.16 -7.33
N SER A 145 0.17 15.38 -7.40
CA SER A 145 -0.46 16.61 -6.93
C SER A 145 -0.54 16.64 -5.41
N ARG A 146 -1.06 15.57 -4.81
CA ARG A 146 -1.25 15.40 -3.36
C ARG A 146 -0.93 13.98 -2.94
N ILE A 147 -0.34 13.87 -1.75
CA ILE A 147 0.04 12.61 -1.12
C ILE A 147 -0.61 12.60 0.26
N THR A 148 -1.30 11.51 0.56
CA THR A 148 -1.86 11.26 1.88
C THR A 148 -0.92 10.35 2.66
N VAL A 149 -0.43 10.84 3.78
CA VAL A 149 0.27 10.05 4.80
C VAL A 149 -0.80 9.45 5.71
N ARG A 150 -0.90 8.13 5.71
CA ARG A 150 -1.72 7.36 6.64
C ARG A 150 -0.90 7.14 7.90
N LEU A 151 -1.47 7.39 9.07
CA LEU A 151 -0.77 7.37 10.34
C LEU A 151 -1.35 6.31 11.28
N SER A 152 -0.46 5.69 12.04
CA SER A 152 -0.75 4.73 13.10
C SER A 152 0.36 4.85 14.14
N ASP A 153 0.07 4.49 15.39
CA ASP A 153 1.04 4.48 16.47
C ASP A 153 2.21 3.51 16.22
N ALA A 154 2.02 2.55 15.31
CA ALA A 154 3.10 1.69 14.82
C ALA A 154 4.12 2.40 13.90
N LEU A 155 3.81 3.61 13.42
CA LEU A 155 4.70 4.40 12.55
C LEU A 155 5.29 5.63 13.27
N VAL A 156 4.46 6.36 14.02
CA VAL A 156 4.82 7.55 14.81
C VAL A 156 3.96 7.60 16.06
N ASP A 157 4.45 8.21 17.14
CA ASP A 157 3.67 8.43 18.36
C ASP A 157 2.66 9.57 18.15
N LEU A 158 1.36 9.27 18.11
CA LEU A 158 0.33 10.28 17.84
C LEU A 158 -0.03 11.15 19.04
N ASP A 159 0.51 10.86 20.23
CA ASP A 159 0.40 11.74 21.41
C ASP A 159 1.43 12.89 21.36
N ARG A 160 2.32 12.87 20.37
CA ARG A 160 3.32 13.91 20.13
C ARG A 160 3.10 14.58 18.77
N ALA A 161 3.56 15.82 18.66
CA ALA A 161 3.47 16.55 17.40
C ALA A 161 4.21 15.82 16.26
N VAL A 162 3.53 15.63 15.14
CA VAL A 162 4.06 15.03 13.92
C VAL A 162 4.46 16.14 12.95
N THR A 163 5.61 15.99 12.31
CA THR A 163 6.08 16.91 11.25
C THR A 163 6.03 16.21 9.91
N VAL A 164 5.40 16.83 8.91
CA VAL A 164 5.43 16.36 7.52
C VAL A 164 6.16 17.38 6.65
N LYS A 165 7.23 16.92 6.00
CA LYS A 165 8.02 17.70 5.05
C LYS A 165 7.77 17.19 3.63
N TYR A 166 7.58 18.11 2.69
CA TYR A 166 7.51 17.80 1.26
C TYR A 166 8.63 18.54 0.52
N LYS A 167 9.54 17.79 -0.12
CA LYS A 167 10.74 18.31 -0.78
C LYS A 167 11.55 19.25 0.13
N GLY A 168 11.80 18.80 1.36
CA GLY A 168 12.55 19.55 2.38
C GLY A 168 11.76 20.64 3.11
N LYS A 169 10.66 21.16 2.55
CA LYS A 169 9.83 22.20 3.17
C LYS A 169 8.85 21.60 4.16
N VAL A 170 8.77 22.15 5.38
CA VAL A 170 7.74 21.77 6.36
C VAL A 170 6.38 22.20 5.81
N LYS A 171 5.48 21.24 5.65
CA LYS A 171 4.09 21.47 5.24
C LYS A 171 3.14 21.43 6.43
N PHE A 172 3.41 20.55 7.40
CA PHE A 172 2.61 20.41 8.60
C PHE A 172 3.51 20.17 9.81
N ARG A 173 3.12 20.75 10.95
CA ARG A 173 3.65 20.42 12.28
C ARG A 173 2.55 20.60 13.31
N GLY A 174 2.19 19.53 14.02
CA GLY A 174 1.17 19.60 15.06
C GLY A 174 0.69 18.23 15.52
N ASN A 175 -0.21 18.22 16.49
CA ASN A 175 -0.84 17.01 17.00
C ASN A 175 -1.97 16.56 16.06
N VAL A 176 -2.17 15.25 15.96
CA VAL A 176 -3.16 14.64 15.05
C VAL A 176 -4.01 13.65 15.82
N ASP A 177 -5.32 13.90 15.89
CA ASP A 177 -6.23 13.02 16.61
C ASP A 177 -6.42 11.70 15.88
N ARG A 178 -6.49 10.63 16.67
CA ARG A 178 -6.95 9.32 16.23
C ARG A 178 -8.47 9.37 16.04
N LEU A 179 -8.96 8.94 14.88
CA LEU A 179 -10.40 8.89 14.60
C LEU A 179 -10.84 7.47 14.26
N LYS A 180 -11.89 7.00 14.94
CA LYS A 180 -12.57 5.74 14.62
C LYS A 180 -12.96 5.67 13.14
N SER A 181 -13.43 6.78 12.56
CA SER A 181 -13.79 6.84 11.13
C SER A 181 -12.60 6.57 10.20
N ARG A 182 -11.39 7.04 10.50
CA ARG A 182 -10.19 6.74 9.69
C ARG A 182 -9.81 5.27 9.80
N MET A 183 -9.96 4.68 10.98
CA MET A 183 -9.75 3.25 11.21
C MET A 183 -10.75 2.42 10.40
N SER A 184 -12.05 2.74 10.48
CA SER A 184 -13.10 2.07 9.72
C SER A 184 -12.88 2.16 8.21
N GLU A 185 -12.58 3.35 7.67
CA GLU A 185 -12.24 3.52 6.25
C GLU A 185 -11.02 2.69 5.84
N SER A 186 -9.99 2.67 6.70
CA SER A 186 -8.78 1.91 6.45
C SER A 186 -9.03 0.40 6.37
N LEU A 187 -9.87 -0.11 7.27
CA LEU A 187 -10.25 -1.53 7.35
C LEU A 187 -11.22 -1.92 6.22
N ALA A 188 -12.14 -1.03 5.84
CA ALA A 188 -13.01 -1.24 4.68
C ALA A 188 -12.21 -1.32 3.38
N ALA A 189 -11.18 -0.47 3.22
CA ALA A 189 -10.30 -0.52 2.05
C ALA A 189 -9.38 -1.76 2.04
N ARG A 190 -9.03 -2.29 3.21
CA ARG A 190 -8.25 -3.52 3.38
C ARG A 190 -8.47 -4.06 4.78
N ALA A 191 -9.12 -5.22 4.89
CA ALA A 191 -9.41 -5.91 6.15
C ALA A 191 -8.14 -6.54 6.77
N ASP A 192 -7.20 -5.67 7.17
CA ASP A 192 -5.92 -6.02 7.78
C ASP A 192 -5.65 -5.05 8.93
N SER A 193 -5.90 -5.50 10.15
CA SER A 193 -5.76 -4.72 11.38
C SER A 193 -4.33 -4.21 11.58
N SER A 194 -3.32 -5.02 11.24
CA SER A 194 -1.91 -4.64 11.37
C SER A 194 -1.51 -3.46 10.48
N SER A 195 -2.29 -3.12 9.45
CA SER A 195 -2.06 -1.98 8.56
C SER A 195 -3.16 -0.91 8.64
N ALA A 196 -3.97 -0.94 9.70
CA ALA A 196 -5.04 0.02 9.94
C ALA A 196 -4.50 1.40 10.37
N ALA A 197 -4.91 2.45 9.66
CA ALA A 197 -4.54 3.83 9.99
C ALA A 197 -5.59 4.47 10.88
N TYR A 198 -5.16 5.26 11.86
CA TYR A 198 -6.02 5.97 12.80
C TYR A 198 -6.14 7.45 12.47
N ALA A 199 -5.23 7.96 11.65
CA ALA A 199 -5.24 9.34 11.20
C ALA A 199 -4.66 9.47 9.79
N THR A 200 -4.86 10.63 9.17
CA THR A 200 -4.29 10.95 7.86
C THR A 200 -3.86 12.40 7.78
N ILE A 201 -2.74 12.67 7.11
CA ILE A 201 -2.34 14.01 6.69
C ILE A 201 -2.16 14.02 5.18
N THR A 202 -2.87 14.87 4.45
CA THR A 202 -2.69 15.06 3.02
C THR A 202 -1.93 16.37 2.77
N VAL A 203 -0.83 16.28 2.00
CA VAL A 203 -0.02 17.43 1.58
C VAL A 203 0.24 17.38 0.08
N GLY A 204 0.53 18.51 -0.55
CA GLY A 204 0.79 18.56 -1.99
C GLY A 204 1.76 19.65 -2.41
N LYS A 205 1.74 19.95 -3.71
CA LYS A 205 2.47 21.10 -4.27
C LYS A 205 1.93 22.41 -3.71
N ASP A 206 0.61 22.52 -3.59
CA ASP A 206 -0.06 23.68 -3.02
C ASP A 206 0.27 23.87 -1.52
N SER A 207 -0.14 25.00 -0.96
CA SER A 207 -0.03 25.29 0.47
C SER A 207 -1.07 24.54 1.30
N SER A 208 -2.06 23.89 0.67
CA SER A 208 -3.15 23.23 1.38
C SER A 208 -2.65 21.98 2.10
N VAL A 209 -3.09 21.85 3.34
CA VAL A 209 -2.88 20.66 4.16
C VAL A 209 -4.24 20.20 4.63
N ARG A 210 -4.49 18.90 4.60
CA ARG A 210 -5.69 18.32 5.22
C ARG A 210 -5.30 17.35 6.30
N VAL A 211 -5.86 17.52 7.50
CA VAL A 211 -5.71 16.61 8.62
C VAL A 211 -7.04 15.90 8.81
N ASN A 212 -7.03 14.58 8.74
CA ASN A 212 -8.23 13.74 8.82
C ASN A 212 -9.35 14.18 7.84
N GLY A 213 -8.95 14.58 6.63
CA GLY A 213 -9.86 15.01 5.57
C GLY A 213 -10.29 16.49 5.63
N ARG A 214 -9.97 17.22 6.70
CA ARG A 214 -10.38 18.61 6.96
C ARG A 214 -9.21 19.58 6.85
N MET A 215 -9.46 20.83 6.49
CA MET A 215 -8.42 21.87 6.54
C MET A 215 -8.14 22.23 8.02
N PRO A 216 -6.89 22.44 8.44
CA PRO A 216 -6.56 22.82 9.82
C PRO A 216 -7.34 24.04 10.35
N GLU A 217 -7.66 24.98 9.48
CA GLU A 217 -8.41 26.21 9.82
C GLU A 217 -9.89 25.93 10.15
N GLU A 218 -10.47 24.84 9.63
CA GLU A 218 -11.85 24.41 9.96
C GLU A 218 -12.01 23.95 11.42
N ARG A 219 -10.90 23.66 12.12
CA ARG A 219 -10.93 23.39 13.58
C ARG A 219 -11.25 24.65 14.39
N PHE A 220 -10.82 25.83 13.93
CA PHE A 220 -11.02 27.09 14.66
C PHE A 220 -12.45 27.62 14.54
N LEU A 221 -13.12 27.38 13.40
CA LEU A 221 -14.51 27.80 13.20
C LEU A 221 -15.53 26.97 14.02
N LYS A 222 -15.12 25.85 14.62
CA LYS A 222 -15.98 25.03 15.51
C LYS A 222 -15.77 25.30 17.00
N ALA A 223 -14.83 26.18 17.39
CA ALA A 223 -14.59 26.57 18.77
C ALA A 223 -15.40 27.82 19.20
N GLY A 224 -16.44 28.18 18.45
CA GLY A 224 -17.42 29.20 18.85
C GLY A 224 -18.46 28.62 19.80
N LYS A 225 -18.65 29.28 20.95
CA LYS A 225 -19.61 28.97 22.03
C LYS A 225 -20.93 28.38 21.50
N TYR A 226 -21.16 27.09 21.72
CA TYR A 226 -22.51 26.55 21.75
C TYR A 226 -22.98 26.55 23.21
N ARG A 227 -23.91 27.47 23.53
CA ARG A 227 -24.90 27.22 24.58
C ARG A 227 -25.73 26.02 24.11
N PRO A 228 -26.06 25.03 24.96
CA PRO A 228 -27.03 24.03 24.57
C PRO A 228 -28.40 24.71 24.48
N MET A 229 -28.83 25.06 23.26
CA MET A 229 -30.26 25.17 22.98
C MET A 229 -30.72 23.79 22.54
N LEU A 230 -31.42 23.12 23.46
CA LEU A 230 -32.34 22.04 23.13
C LEU A 230 -33.39 22.62 22.18
N PHE A 231 -33.25 22.34 20.89
CA PHE A 231 -34.40 22.30 20.01
C PHE A 231 -34.66 20.83 19.71
N ALA A 232 -35.64 20.29 20.44
CA ALA A 232 -36.48 19.26 19.87
C ALA A 232 -37.11 19.85 18.62
N ASN A 233 -36.89 19.23 17.47
CA ASN A 233 -37.99 18.94 16.56
C ASN A 233 -37.57 17.89 15.53
N ASP A 234 -38.45 16.90 15.44
CA ASP A 234 -38.47 15.80 14.51
C ASP A 234 -38.38 16.27 13.06
N SER A 235 -37.49 15.63 12.31
CA SER A 235 -37.77 15.25 10.93
C SER A 235 -37.07 13.92 10.65
N THR A 236 -37.92 12.92 10.51
CA THR A 236 -37.67 11.55 10.09
C THR A 236 -36.95 11.48 8.74
N SER A 237 -35.88 10.69 8.66
CA SER A 237 -35.80 9.67 7.62
C SER A 237 -35.17 8.42 8.22
N GLU A 238 -36.05 7.49 8.56
CA GLU A 238 -35.71 6.09 8.81
C GLU A 238 -34.94 5.56 7.60
N LEU A 239 -33.71 5.10 7.82
CA LEU A 239 -33.14 4.07 6.96
C LEU A 239 -33.88 2.79 7.33
N ALA A 240 -34.94 2.50 6.60
CA ALA A 240 -35.51 1.16 6.55
C ALA A 240 -34.38 0.16 6.33
N SER A 241 -34.24 -0.76 7.29
CA SER A 241 -33.62 -2.05 7.07
C SER A 241 -34.35 -2.74 5.93
N SER A 242 -33.77 -2.73 4.74
CA SER A 242 -34.15 -3.70 3.71
C SER A 242 -33.56 -5.04 4.11
N GLU A 243 -34.36 -5.84 4.81
CA GLU A 243 -34.18 -7.29 4.80
C GLU A 243 -34.32 -7.75 3.35
N PHE A 244 -33.22 -8.24 2.77
CA PHE A 244 -33.29 -8.98 1.53
C PHE A 244 -33.87 -10.35 1.84
N GLU A 245 -35.19 -10.50 1.66
CA GLU A 245 -35.79 -11.83 1.55
C GLU A 245 -35.34 -12.46 0.22
N VAL A 246 -34.40 -13.40 0.32
CA VAL A 246 -34.01 -14.25 -0.82
C VAL A 246 -35.09 -15.31 -0.98
N SER A 247 -36.04 -15.08 -1.87
CA SER A 247 -36.92 -16.13 -2.38
C SER A 247 -36.11 -17.06 -3.28
N LEU A 248 -35.74 -18.24 -2.75
CA LEU A 248 -35.17 -19.31 -3.55
C LEU A 248 -36.29 -19.96 -4.38
N PRO A 249 -36.13 -20.11 -5.71
CA PRO A 249 -37.10 -20.82 -6.52
C PRO A 249 -37.19 -22.28 -6.07
N ARG A 250 -38.41 -22.77 -5.81
CA ARG A 250 -38.67 -24.18 -5.49
C ARG A 250 -38.27 -25.05 -6.69
N PRO A 251 -37.57 -26.18 -6.48
CA PRO A 251 -37.25 -27.10 -7.55
C PRO A 251 -38.52 -27.75 -8.11
N THR A 252 -38.73 -27.65 -9.42
CA THR A 252 -39.70 -28.47 -10.14
C THR A 252 -39.13 -29.88 -10.28
N LEU A 253 -39.57 -30.78 -9.40
CA LEU A 253 -39.37 -32.22 -9.59
C LEU A 253 -40.24 -32.67 -10.77
N LYS A 254 -39.68 -32.67 -11.98
CA LYS A 254 -40.21 -33.51 -13.06
C LYS A 254 -39.84 -34.96 -12.72
N GLY A 255 -40.80 -35.69 -12.18
CA GLY A 255 -40.73 -37.13 -12.08
C GLY A 255 -40.47 -37.74 -13.46
N LYS A 256 -39.37 -38.46 -13.59
CA LYS A 256 -39.22 -39.51 -14.60
C LYS A 256 -40.16 -40.63 -14.15
N GLN A 257 -41.31 -40.78 -14.82
CA GLN A 257 -41.91 -42.10 -14.90
C GLN A 257 -41.09 -42.92 -15.90
N ILE A 258 -40.95 -44.19 -15.54
CA ILE A 258 -40.12 -45.23 -16.14
C ILE A 258 -40.49 -45.43 -17.62
#